data_AF-A0A524H7D6-F1
#
_entry.id   AF-A0A524H7D6-F1
#
_cell.length_a   1.000
_cell.length_b   1.000
_cell.length_c   1.000
_cell.angle_alpha   90.00
_cell.angle_beta   90.00
_cell.angle_gamma   90.00
#
_symmetry.space_group_name_H-M   'P 1'
#
loop_
_entity.id
_entity.type
_entity.pdbx_description
1 polymer ?
#
loop_
_entity_poly.entity_id
_entity_poly.type
_entity_poly.pdbx_seq_one_letter_code
_entity_poly.pdbx_strand_id
1 'polypeptide(L)'
;MDITSEQEKMLEAINIAIEMELDGKDCYLTASKDSKNEAGKKLLLALAEEENGHLLKFKELYDTIMKGHGWPFIKPESNNISGIR
;
A
#
# COMPACT_ATOMS: atom_id res chain seq x y z
N MET A 1 21.58 17.62 -4.52
CA MET A 1 20.36 18.42 -4.46
C MET A 1 19.87 18.24 -3.04
N ASP A 2 19.85 19.30 -2.25
CA ASP A 2 19.52 19.18 -0.83
C ASP A 2 18.00 19.04 -0.68
N ILE A 3 17.58 18.03 0.06
CA ILE A 3 16.16 17.73 0.32
C ILE A 3 15.60 18.86 1.19
N THR A 4 14.39 19.34 0.88
CA THR A 4 13.74 20.39 1.68
C THR A 4 13.08 19.81 2.94
N SER A 5 12.87 20.64 3.97
CA SER A 5 12.16 20.22 5.19
C SER A 5 10.74 19.69 4.92
N GLU A 6 10.07 20.16 3.86
CA GLU A 6 8.77 19.62 3.45
C GLU A 6 8.92 18.23 2.83
N GLN A 7 9.95 18.02 1.98
CA GLN A 7 10.25 16.72 1.41
C GLN A 7 10.65 15.70 2.48
N GLU A 8 11.41 16.10 3.50
CA GLU A 8 11.74 15.23 4.65
C GLU A 8 10.49 14.71 5.34
N LYS A 9 9.52 15.59 5.65
CA LYS A 9 8.24 15.20 6.27
C LYS A 9 7.41 14.30 5.37
N MET A 10 7.41 14.54 4.05
CA MET A 10 6.71 13.67 3.11
C MET A 10 7.34 12.27 3.06
N LEU A 11 8.67 12.19 3.02
CA LEU A 11 9.40 10.91 3.02
C LEU A 11 9.17 10.14 4.33
N GLU A 12 9.13 10.84 5.47
CA GLU A 12 8.78 10.24 6.76
C GLU A 12 7.37 9.66 6.75
N ALA A 13 6.37 10.42 6.29
CA ALA A 13 4.99 9.94 6.17
C ALA A 13 4.86 8.74 5.23
N ILE A 14 5.59 8.73 4.11
CA ILE A 14 5.61 7.60 3.16
C ILE A 14 6.26 6.36 3.78
N ASN A 15 7.34 6.52 4.54
CA ASN A 15 7.95 5.40 5.25
C ASN A 15 7.00 4.80 6.28
N ILE A 16 6.27 5.64 7.03
CA ILE A 16 5.23 5.15 7.95
C ILE A 16 4.16 4.37 7.17
N ALA A 17 3.70 4.88 6.03
CA ALA A 17 2.73 4.17 5.20
C ALA A 17 3.27 2.82 4.69
N ILE A 18 4.53 2.76 4.25
CA ILE A 18 5.19 1.51 3.83
C ILE A 18 5.18 0.47 4.95
N GLU A 19 5.55 0.85 6.17
CA GLU A 19 5.51 -0.07 7.32
C GLU A 19 4.08 -0.50 7.64
N MET A 20 3.10 0.40 7.53
CA MET A 20 1.69 0.06 7.72
C MET A 20 1.20 -0.98 6.68
N GLU A 21 1.62 -0.89 5.42
CA GLU A 21 1.25 -1.87 4.39
C GLU A 21 1.88 -3.25 4.66
N LEU A 22 3.12 -3.29 5.14
CA LEU A 22 3.80 -4.53 5.53
C LEU A 22 3.10 -5.19 6.72
N ASP A 23 2.81 -4.42 7.77
CA ASP A 23 2.08 -4.87 8.95
C ASP A 23 0.66 -5.33 8.61
N GLY A 24 -0.04 -4.58 7.75
CA GLY A 24 -1.39 -4.90 7.27
C GLY A 24 -1.41 -6.23 6.52
N LYS A 25 -0.46 -6.43 5.60
CA LYS A 25 -0.31 -7.69 4.87
C LYS A 25 -0.08 -8.87 5.80
N ASP A 26 0.85 -8.76 6.75
CA ASP A 26 1.15 -9.83 7.70
C ASP A 26 -0.02 -10.13 8.63
N CYS A 27 -0.77 -9.10 9.04
CA CYS A 27 -2.01 -9.23 9.79
C CYS A 27 -3.04 -10.06 9.02
N TYR A 28 -3.32 -9.72 7.75
CA TYR A 28 -4.29 -10.45 6.93
C TYR A 28 -3.83 -11.88 6.61
N LEU A 29 -2.54 -12.08 6.33
CA LEU A 29 -1.99 -13.42 6.11
C LEU A 29 -2.15 -14.29 7.36
N THR A 30 -1.88 -13.75 8.54
CA THR A 30 -2.05 -14.47 9.81
C THR A 30 -3.51 -14.79 10.06
N ALA A 31 -4.40 -13.81 9.94
CA ALA A 31 -5.84 -14.02 10.09
C ALA A 31 -6.40 -15.05 9.09
N SER A 32 -5.86 -15.10 7.86
CA SER A 32 -6.28 -16.08 6.85
C SER A 32 -5.91 -17.53 7.23
N LYS A 33 -4.79 -17.72 7.93
CA LYS A 33 -4.35 -19.04 8.43
C LYS A 33 -5.23 -19.53 9.57
N ASP A 34 -5.69 -18.61 10.41
CA ASP A 34 -6.51 -18.92 11.59
C ASP A 34 -8.01 -19.06 11.27
N SER A 35 -8.45 -18.56 10.11
CA SER A 35 -9.84 -18.62 9.68
C SER A 35 -10.28 -20.04 9.32
N LYS A 36 -11.37 -20.50 9.96
CA LYS A 36 -12.06 -21.77 9.65
C LYS A 36 -13.14 -21.62 8.58
N ASN A 37 -13.40 -20.40 8.11
CA ASN A 37 -14.40 -20.11 7.09
C ASN A 37 -13.70 -19.87 5.75
N GLU A 38 -14.01 -20.70 4.75
CA GLU A 38 -13.36 -20.63 3.43
C GLU A 38 -13.59 -19.28 2.70
N ALA A 39 -14.77 -18.69 2.83
CA ALA A 39 -15.03 -17.37 2.25
C ALA A 39 -14.23 -16.28 2.97
N GLY A 40 -14.17 -16.34 4.31
CA GLY A 40 -13.35 -15.43 5.11
C GLY A 40 -11.86 -15.55 4.81
N LYS A 41 -11.35 -16.78 4.63
CA LYS A 41 -9.97 -17.03 4.23
C LYS A 41 -9.66 -16.41 2.87
N LYS A 42 -10.54 -16.60 1.87
CA LYS A 42 -10.38 -16.01 0.53
C LYS A 42 -10.37 -14.48 0.58
N LEU A 43 -11.26 -13.87 1.36
CA LEU A 43 -11.30 -12.43 1.54
C LEU A 43 -9.99 -11.89 2.14
N LEU A 44 -9.51 -12.51 3.22
CA LEU A 44 -8.28 -12.08 3.90
C LEU A 44 -7.05 -12.24 2.99
N LEU A 45 -6.99 -13.31 2.18
CA LEU A 45 -5.93 -13.47 1.19
C LEU A 45 -6.00 -12.40 0.09
N ALA A 46 -7.20 -12.01 -0.34
CA ALA A 46 -7.37 -10.93 -1.31
C ALA A 46 -6.91 -9.58 -0.75
N LEU A 47 -7.27 -9.26 0.50
CA LEU A 47 -6.81 -8.03 1.17
C LEU A 47 -5.28 -8.01 1.32
N ALA A 48 -4.66 -9.12 1.72
CA ALA A 48 -3.20 -9.23 1.79
C ALA A 48 -2.51 -9.01 0.43
N GLU A 49 -3.17 -9.35 -0.68
CA GLU A 49 -2.66 -9.09 -2.02
C GLU A 49 -2.84 -7.62 -2.43
N GLU A 50 -3.93 -6.97 -2.02
CA GLU A 50 -4.15 -5.54 -2.26
C GLU A 50 -3.05 -4.69 -1.61
N GLU A 51 -2.59 -5.04 -0.40
CA GLU A 51 -1.49 -4.32 0.28
C GLU A 51 -0.16 -4.37 -0.50
N ASN A 52 0.07 -5.40 -1.33
CA ASN A 52 1.24 -5.39 -2.23
C ASN A 52 1.15 -4.25 -3.25
N GLY A 53 -0.04 -4.00 -3.79
CA GLY A 53 -0.29 -2.91 -4.74
C GLY A 53 -0.09 -1.55 -4.08
N HIS A 54 -0.57 -1.39 -2.85
CA HIS A 54 -0.36 -0.17 -2.06
C HIS A 54 1.13 0.07 -1.75
N LEU A 55 1.84 -0.98 -1.29
CA LEU A 55 3.28 -0.92 -1.01
C LEU A 55 4.09 -0.47 -2.24
N LEU A 56 3.79 -1.00 -3.43
CA LEU A 56 4.47 -0.61 -4.66
C LEU A 56 4.23 0.87 -4.98
N LYS A 57 3.00 1.37 -4.84
CA LYS A 57 2.67 2.79 -5.05
C LYS A 57 3.42 3.70 -4.08
N PHE A 58 3.53 3.32 -2.81
CA PHE A 58 4.30 4.12 -1.85
C PHE A 58 5.80 4.13 -2.15
N LYS A 59 6.37 3.02 -2.63
CA LYS A 59 7.77 2.99 -3.09
C LYS A 59 7.99 3.88 -4.33
N GLU A 60 7.08 3.84 -5.30
CA GLU A 60 7.13 4.71 -6.47
C GLU A 60 7.02 6.20 -6.08
N LEU A 61 6.16 6.51 -5.11
CA LEU A 61 6.00 7.85 -4.57
C LEU A 61 7.26 8.32 -3.82
N TYR A 62 7.87 7.45 -3.02
CA TYR A 62 9.14 7.72 -2.34
C TYR A 62 10.24 8.09 -3.35
N ASP A 63 10.41 7.26 -4.38
CA ASP A 63 11.39 7.49 -5.45
C ASP A 63 11.11 8.78 -6.22
N THR A 64 9.84 9.13 -6.41
CA THR A 64 9.43 10.37 -7.09
C THR A 64 9.87 11.60 -6.28
N ILE A 65 9.62 11.59 -4.97
CA ILE A 65 10.01 12.70 -4.09
C ILE A 65 11.53 12.82 -3.97
N MET A 66 12.23 11.68 -3.86
CA MET A 66 13.70 11.64 -3.81
C MET A 66 14.38 12.20 -5.08
N LYS A 67 13.72 12.09 -6.25
CA LYS A 67 14.20 12.70 -7.51
C LYS A 67 13.97 14.21 -7.59
N GLY A 68 13.43 14.83 -6.53
CA GLY A 68 13.17 16.26 -6.46
C GLY A 68 11.83 16.68 -7.05
N HIS A 69 10.94 15.72 -7.36
CA HIS A 69 9.58 16.04 -7.78
C HIS A 69 8.69 16.28 -6.54
N GLY A 70 7.69 17.15 -6.70
CA GLY A 70 6.65 17.33 -5.69
C GLY A 70 5.66 16.16 -5.68
N TRP A 71 4.59 16.29 -4.89
CA TRP A 71 3.52 15.29 -4.84
C TRP A 71 2.94 15.03 -6.24
N PRO A 72 3.00 13.79 -6.77
CA PRO A 72 2.49 13.48 -8.10
C PRO A 72 0.96 13.50 -8.10
N PHE A 73 0.38 13.97 -9.21
CA PHE A 73 -1.06 13.82 -9.43
C PHE A 73 -1.37 12.33 -9.70
N ILE A 74 -1.95 11.65 -8.72
CA ILE A 74 -2.36 10.24 -8.84
C ILE A 74 -3.83 10.19 -9.24
N LYS A 75 -4.14 9.56 -10.37
CA LYS A 75 -5.52 9.25 -10.75
C LYS A 75 -5.98 8.05 -9.90
N PRO A 76 -7.15 8.10 -9.23
CA PRO A 76 -7.66 6.93 -8.52
C PRO A 76 -7.84 5.76 -9.49
N GLU A 77 -7.43 4.57 -9.07
CA GLU A 77 -7.66 3.36 -9.84
C GLU A 77 -9.18 3.13 -10.01
N SER A 78 -9.62 3.05 -11.26
CA SER A 78 -10.96 2.56 -11.58
C SER A 78 -10.95 1.04 -11.44
N ASN A 79 -11.21 0.53 -10.24
CA ASN A 79 -11.43 -0.90 -10.07
C ASN A 79 -12.77 -1.29 -10.71
N ASN A 80 -12.69 -1.85 -11.92
CA ASN A 80 -13.78 -2.62 -12.51
C ASN A 80 -13.92 -3.90 -11.69
N ILE A 81 -14.80 -3.88 -10.69
CA ILE A 81 -15.26 -5.07 -9.96
C ILE A 81 -16.06 -6.00 -10.89
N SER A 82 -15.41 -6.60 -11.89
CA SER A 82 -16.06 -7.55 -12.83
C SER A 82 -16.16 -8.97 -12.29
N GLY A 83 -15.91 -9.21 -11.00
CA GLY A 83 -15.75 -10.55 -10.42
C GLY A 83 -16.81 -10.98 -9.40
N ILE A 84 -17.74 -10.10 -8.99
CA ILE A 84 -18.84 -10.48 -8.09
C ILE A 84 -20.11 -10.64 -8.94
N ARG A 85 -20.29 -11.85 -9.49
CA ARG A 85 -21.55 -12.36 -10.02
C ARG A 85 -21.77 -13.76 -9.48
#